data_AF-A0A914J1H1-F1
#
_entry.id   AF-A0A914J1H1-F1
#
_cell.length_a   1.000
_cell.length_b   1.000
_cell.length_c   1.000
_cell.angle_alpha   90.00
_cell.angle_beta   90.00
_cell.angle_gamma   90.00
#
_symmetry.space_group_name_H-M   'P 1'
#
loop_
_entity.id
_entity.type
_entity.pdbx_description
1 polymer ?
#
loop_
_entity_poly.entity_id
_entity_poly.type
_entity_poly.pdbx_seq_one_letter_code
_entity_poly.pdbx_strand_id
1 'polypeptide(L)' 'MENGNGTVTVCGSDGQDYLLKSEFYPNPDEQKYLDQIVEILTTGEERTDRTGTGTISKFGMQARYNLRD' A
#
# COMPACT_ATOMS: atom_id res chain seq x y z
N MET A 1 4.04 -3.88 -14.61
CA MET A 1 4.28 -3.40 -13.23
C MET A 1 5.19 -4.43 -12.60
N GLU A 2 6.45 -4.07 -12.45
CA GLU A 2 7.52 -4.97 -12.03
C GLU A 2 7.40 -5.19 -10.52
N ASN A 3 6.98 -6.37 -10.09
CA ASN A 3 6.98 -6.74 -8.68
C ASN A 3 8.43 -7.07 -8.28
N GLY A 4 9.23 -6.04 -8.05
CA GLY A 4 10.63 -6.16 -7.65
C GLY A 4 10.72 -6.69 -6.22
N ASN A 5 10.97 -7.98 -6.07
CA ASN A 5 11.41 -8.57 -4.79
C ASN A 5 12.79 -7.97 -4.45
N GLY A 6 12.82 -6.94 -3.62
CA GLY A 6 14.06 -6.30 -3.18
C GLY A 6 14.89 -7.26 -2.32
N THR A 7 15.90 -7.89 -2.92
CA THR A 7 16.90 -8.68 -2.19
C THR A 7 17.94 -7.75 -1.60
N VAL A 8 18.07 -7.71 -0.27
CA VAL A 8 19.16 -7.00 0.42
C VAL A 8 20.30 -7.98 0.65
N THR A 9 21.44 -7.74 0.01
CA THR A 9 22.68 -8.50 0.25
C THR A 9 23.42 -7.87 1.41
N VAL A 10 23.76 -8.67 2.42
CA VAL A 10 24.65 -8.24 3.51
C VAL A 10 25.94 -9.05 3.46
N CYS A 11 27.07 -8.35 3.45
CA CYS A 11 28.40 -8.96 3.51
C CYS A 11 28.72 -9.34 4.95
N GLY A 12 28.90 -10.63 5.22
CA GLY A 12 29.27 -11.17 6.52
C GLY A 12 30.73 -10.92 6.88
N SER A 13 31.05 -10.91 8.18
CA SER A 13 32.42 -10.73 8.69
C SER A 13 33.40 -11.83 8.29
N ASP A 14 32.89 -12.96 7.83
CA ASP A 14 33.59 -14.11 7.28
C ASP A 14 33.74 -14.05 5.75
N GLY A 15 33.35 -12.92 5.13
CA GLY A 15 33.43 -12.70 3.68
C GLY A 15 32.37 -13.43 2.86
N GLN A 16 31.33 -13.98 3.50
CA GLN A 16 30.20 -14.62 2.84
C GLN A 16 29.06 -13.63 2.68
N ASP A 17 28.47 -13.57 1.48
CA ASP A 17 27.27 -12.77 1.23
C ASP A 17 26.02 -13.54 1.67
N TYR A 18 25.29 -12.99 2.64
CA TYR A 18 24.04 -13.57 3.11
C TYR A 18 22.84 -12.89 2.43
N LEU A 19 21.94 -13.71 1.90
CA LEU A 19 20.65 -13.26 1.37
C LEU A 19 19.66 -13.11 2.52
N LEU A 20 19.45 -11.89 3.00
CA LEU A 20 18.32 -11.60 3.87
C LEU A 20 17.05 -11.57 3.02
N LYS A 21 16.32 -12.69 3.01
CA LYS A 21 14.95 -12.73 2.51
C LYS A 21 14.06 -11.96 3.47
N SER A 22 13.96 -10.65 3.23
CA SER A 22 12.74 -9.92 3.58
C SER A 22 11.64 -10.52 2.70
N GLU A 23 10.95 -11.55 3.18
CA GLU A 23 9.77 -12.05 2.50
C GLU A 23 8.68 -10.99 2.66
N PHE A 24 8.64 -10.07 1.69
CA PHE A 24 7.57 -9.11 1.56
C PHE A 24 6.33 -9.90 1.16
N TYR A 25 5.53 -10.28 2.15
CA TYR A 25 4.19 -10.82 1.95
C TYR A 25 3.24 -9.63 1.88
N PRO A 26 2.88 -9.13 0.68
CA PRO A 26 1.92 -8.06 0.58
C PRO A 26 0.60 -8.54 1.17
N ASN A 27 0.01 -7.73 2.06
CA ASN A 27 -1.34 -7.98 2.52
C ASN A 27 -2.31 -7.56 1.40
N PRO A 28 -2.95 -8.50 0.69
CA PRO A 28 -3.79 -8.17 -0.46
C PRO A 28 -5.04 -7.39 -0.04
N ASP A 29 -5.46 -7.52 1.21
CA ASP A 29 -6.59 -6.78 1.78
C ASP A 29 -6.21 -5.32 2.06
N GLU A 30 -5.00 -5.08 2.57
CA GLU A 30 -4.45 -3.73 2.75
C GLU A 30 -4.21 -3.04 1.39
N GLN A 31 -3.71 -3.77 0.40
CA GLN A 31 -3.46 -3.20 -0.93
C GLN A 31 -4.73 -2.60 -1.54
N LYS A 32 -5.89 -3.24 -1.34
CA LYS A 32 -7.19 -2.69 -1.79
C LYS A 32 -7.46 -1.33 -1.18
N TYR A 33 -7.17 -1.14 0.12
CA TYR A 33 -7.34 0.16 0.78
C TYR A 33 -6.37 1.20 0.20
N LEU A 34 -5.10 0.84 0.00
CA LEU A 34 -4.10 1.75 -0.58
C LEU A 34 -4.48 2.18 -2.00
N ASP A 35 -4.96 1.26 -2.83
CA ASP A 35 -5.42 1.54 -4.18
C ASP A 35 -6.61 2.51 -4.16
N GLN A 36 -7.54 2.35 -3.21
CA GLN A 36 -8.67 3.28 -3.04
C GLN A 36 -8.20 4.68 -2.62
N ILE A 37 -7.21 4.79 -1.74
CA ILE A 37 -6.64 6.09 -1.37
C ILE A 37 -6.00 6.76 -2.59
N VAL A 38 -5.23 6.02 -3.39
CA VAL A 38 -4.65 6.53 -4.64
C VAL A 38 -5.76 7.00 -5.59
N GLU A 39 -6.85 6.26 -5.73
CA GLU A 39 -7.98 6.64 -6.58
C GLU A 39 -8.66 7.93 -6.10
N ILE A 40 -8.88 8.09 -4.79
CA ILE A 40 -9.44 9.31 -4.21
C ILE A 40 -8.52 10.50 -4.48
N LEU A 41 -7.22 10.36 -4.24
CA LEU A 41 -6.26 11.46 -4.42
C LEU A 41 -6.07 11.86 -5.88
N THR A 42 -6.21 10.92 -6.82
CA THR A 42 -5.97 11.17 -8.25
C THR A 42 -7.22 11.62 -9.01
N THR A 43 -8.41 11.16 -8.60
CA THR A 43 -9.65 11.35 -9.36
C THR A 43 -10.85 11.80 -8.52
N GLY A 44 -10.65 12.02 -7.22
CA GLY A 44 -11.70 12.49 -6.32
C GLY A 44 -12.01 13.98 -6.51
N GLU A 45 -13.19 14.37 -6.05
CA GLU A 45 -13.68 15.74 -6.10
C GLU A 45 -13.37 16.47 -4.77
N GLU A 46 -12.84 17.67 -4.88
CA GLU A 46 -12.61 18.56 -3.73
C GLU A 46 -13.94 19.13 -3.21
N ARG A 47 -14.12 19.10 -1.89
CA ARG A 47 -15.29 19.62 -1.19
C ARG A 47 -14.89 20.27 0.12
N THR A 48 -15.49 21.40 0.43
CA THR A 48 -15.31 22.09 1.72
C THR A 48 -16.45 21.74 2.67
N ASP A 49 -16.11 21.35 3.90
CA ASP A 49 -17.09 21.02 4.93
C ASP A 49 -17.59 22.26 5.71
N ARG A 50 -18.47 22.04 6.70
CA ARG A 50 -19.07 23.11 7.52
C ARG A 50 -18.05 23.84 8.41
N THR A 51 -16.88 23.25 8.66
CA THR A 51 -15.80 23.85 9.46
C THR A 51 -14.81 24.65 8.61
N GLY A 52 -14.94 24.59 7.28
CA GLY A 52 -13.98 25.17 6.34
C GLY A 52 -12.83 24.22 5.98
N THR A 53 -12.86 22.97 6.47
CA THR A 53 -11.85 21.96 6.14
C THR A 53 -12.17 21.36 4.76
N GLY A 54 -11.19 21.32 3.88
CA GLY A 54 -11.28 20.67 2.58
C GLY A 54 -11.14 19.16 2.67
N THR A 55 -11.86 18.45 1.82
CA THR A 55 -11.80 16.99 1.65
C THR A 55 -11.73 16.65 0.18
N ILE A 56 -11.01 15.59 -0.18
CA ILE A 56 -11.08 14.97 -1.51
C ILE A 56 -11.88 13.68 -1.34
N SER A 57 -12.91 13.49 -2.17
CA SER A 57 -13.84 12.38 -1.99
C SER A 57 -14.28 11.77 -3.32
N LYS A 58 -14.58 10.47 -3.30
CA LYS A 58 -15.14 9.74 -4.46
C LYS A 58 -16.38 8.97 -4.02
N PHE A 59 -17.46 9.08 -4.80
CA PHE A 59 -18.73 8.44 -4.47
C PHE A 59 -18.77 7.00 -5.00
N GLY A 60 -19.28 6.05 -4.19
CA GLY A 60 -19.61 4.70 -4.65
C GLY A 60 -18.46 3.69 -4.68
N MET A 61 -17.47 3.80 -3.79
CA MET A 61 -16.36 2.85 -3.69
C MET A 61 -16.74 1.57 -2.91
N GLN A 62 -16.14 0.43 -3.24
CA GLN A 62 -16.38 -0.85 -2.55
C GLN A 62 -15.08 -1.65 -2.35
N ALA A 63 -14.95 -2.32 -1.21
CA ALA A 63 -13.91 -3.32 -0.93
C ALA A 63 -14.51 -4.54 -0.20
N ARG A 64 -13.80 -5.67 -0.23
CA ARG A 64 -14.13 -6.90 0.51
C ARG A 64 -12.86 -7.42 1.19
N TYR A 65 -13.01 -7.81 2.45
CA TYR A 65 -11.92 -8.26 3.34
C TYR A 65 -12.19 -9.68 3.82
N ASN A 66 -11.14 -10.49 3.95
CA ASN A 66 -11.25 -11.82 4.52
C ASN A 66 -11.23 -11.73 6.05
N LEU A 67 -12.23 -12.30 6.71
CA LEU A 67 -12.36 -12.32 8.18
C LEU A 67 -12.12 -13.72 8.78
N ARG A 68 -11.62 -14.67 7.98
CA ARG A 68 -11.29 -16.01 8.45
C ARG A 68 -9.91 -15.97 9.11
N ASP A 69 -9.83 -16.52 10.32
CA ASP A 69 -8.58 -16.85 11.02
C ASP A 69 -7.99 -18.18 10.51
#